data_AF-A0A8S1IY95-F1
#
_entry.id   AF-A0A8S1IY95-F1
#
_cell.length_a   1.000
_cell.length_b   1.000
_cell.length_c   1.000
_cell.angle_alpha   90.00
_cell.angle_beta   90.00
_cell.angle_gamma   90.00
#
_symmetry.space_group_name_H-M   'P 1'
#
loop_
_entity.id
_entity.type
_entity.pdbx_description
1 polymer ?
#
loop_
_entity_poly.entity_id
_entity_poly.type
_entity_poly.pdbx_seq_one_letter_code
_entity_poly.pdbx_strand_id
1 'polypeptide(L)'
;MAAEVLDGAGDQASNKTALSADFQNLLKIEKSVLSCVDLSADLVEELAQVGEADKQKAYKFCNEFMNNVQNAQQTVVSAVEKHHGPRDFEVTIYPSLAKSYIVAEKVKVLQLHLKEMEKWMNSEG
;
A
#
# COMPACT_ATOMS: atom_id res chain seq x y z
N MET A 1 6.15 41.56 -41.13
CA MET A 1 6.90 40.95 -40.02
C MET A 1 5.89 40.18 -39.18
N ALA A 2 5.82 38.87 -39.37
CA ALA A 2 4.90 37.99 -38.64
C ALA A 2 5.73 36.90 -37.98
N ALA A 3 5.77 36.91 -36.65
CA ALA A 3 6.33 35.85 -35.83
C ALA A 3 5.61 35.87 -34.47
N GLU A 4 4.35 35.46 -34.50
CA GLU A 4 3.67 34.90 -33.34
C GLU A 4 3.66 33.38 -33.48
N VAL A 5 3.57 32.72 -32.33
CA VAL A 5 3.36 31.28 -32.13
C VAL A 5 4.65 30.46 -32.12
N LEU A 6 5.12 30.14 -30.91
CA LEU A 6 5.60 28.83 -30.49
C LEU A 6 5.98 28.87 -29.00
N ASP A 7 5.00 28.78 -28.10
CA ASP A 7 5.25 28.34 -26.72
C ASP A 7 4.02 27.67 -26.10
N GLY A 8 3.63 26.51 -26.66
CA GLY A 8 2.49 25.72 -26.16
C GLY A 8 2.74 24.22 -26.09
N ALA A 9 3.96 23.75 -26.41
CA ALA A 9 4.27 22.32 -26.51
C ALA A 9 4.93 21.74 -25.24
N GLY A 10 5.45 22.58 -24.34
CA GLY A 10 6.17 22.12 -23.14
C GLY A 10 5.28 21.51 -22.06
N ASP A 11 4.02 21.93 -21.97
CA ASP A 11 3.15 21.60 -20.84
C ASP A 11 2.37 20.28 -21.03
N GLN A 12 2.09 19.88 -22.28
CA GLN A 12 1.34 18.66 -22.56
C GLN A 12 2.16 17.37 -22.46
N ALA A 13 3.47 17.42 -22.75
CA ALA A 13 4.35 16.25 -22.64
C ALA A 13 4.66 15.89 -21.18
N SER A 14 4.87 16.89 -20.32
CA SER A 14 5.08 16.70 -18.88
C SER A 14 3.85 16.08 -18.22
N ASN A 15 2.66 16.56 -18.58
CA ASN A 15 1.39 16.11 -18.02
C ASN A 15 1.02 14.67 -18.45
N LYS A 16 1.26 14.30 -19.71
CA LYS A 16 1.00 12.93 -20.22
C LYS A 16 1.90 11.87 -19.57
N THR A 17 3.13 12.23 -19.25
CA THR A 17 4.11 11.34 -18.61
C THR A 17 3.84 11.19 -17.11
N ALA A 18 3.41 12.27 -16.44
CA ALA A 18 2.96 12.24 -15.05
C ALA A 18 1.70 11.37 -14.87
N LEU A 19 0.70 11.55 -15.75
CA LEU A 19 -0.53 10.74 -15.74
C LEU A 19 -0.23 9.25 -15.92
N SER A 20 0.72 8.92 -16.80
CA SER A 20 1.19 7.55 -17.00
C SER A 20 1.90 6.99 -15.77
N ALA A 21 2.64 7.80 -15.02
CA ALA A 21 3.35 7.36 -13.81
C ALA A 21 2.39 7.15 -12.63
N ASP A 22 1.40 8.03 -12.47
CA ASP A 22 0.41 7.92 -11.39
C ASP A 22 -0.53 6.73 -11.63
N PHE A 23 -0.90 6.46 -12.88
CA PHE A 23 -1.64 5.25 -13.25
C PHE A 23 -0.85 3.96 -12.96
N GLN A 24 0.46 3.95 -13.24
CA GLN A 24 1.33 2.81 -12.91
C GLN A 24 1.45 2.59 -11.40
N ASN A 25 1.44 3.67 -10.60
CA ASN A 25 1.45 3.55 -9.14
C ASN A 25 0.13 3.00 -8.61
N LEU A 26 -1.01 3.42 -9.17
CA LEU A 26 -2.32 2.85 -8.85
C LEU A 26 -2.38 1.34 -9.17
N LEU A 27 -1.89 0.93 -10.35
CA LEU A 27 -1.80 -0.49 -10.71
C LEU A 27 -0.93 -1.30 -9.75
N LYS A 28 0.17 -0.72 -9.26
CA LYS A 28 1.01 -1.37 -8.24
C LYS A 28 0.25 -1.55 -6.92
N ILE A 29 -0.47 -0.53 -6.48
CA ILE A 29 -1.31 -0.59 -5.27
C ILE A 29 -2.37 -1.69 -5.43
N GLU A 30 -3.08 -1.70 -6.57
CA GLU A 30 -4.10 -2.71 -6.86
C GLU A 30 -3.52 -4.12 -6.83
N LYS A 31 -2.35 -4.34 -7.47
CA LYS A 31 -1.66 -5.63 -7.45
C LYS A 31 -1.24 -6.04 -6.04
N SER A 32 -0.76 -5.11 -5.21
CA SER A 32 -0.44 -5.39 -3.80
C SER A 32 -1.68 -5.78 -2.98
N VAL A 33 -2.82 -5.14 -3.23
CA VAL A 33 -4.08 -5.47 -2.56
C VAL A 33 -4.57 -6.87 -2.98
N LEU A 34 -4.50 -7.20 -4.26
CA LEU A 34 -4.85 -8.54 -4.75
C LEU A 34 -3.95 -9.61 -4.11
N SER A 35 -2.64 -9.37 -4.06
CA SER A 35 -1.71 -10.29 -3.41
C SER A 35 -2.00 -10.49 -1.92
N CYS A 36 -2.50 -9.48 -1.21
CA CYS A 36 -2.96 -9.63 0.17
C CYS A 36 -4.18 -10.55 0.29
N VAL A 37 -5.12 -10.47 -0.65
CA VAL A 37 -6.29 -11.37 -0.68
C VAL A 37 -5.85 -12.81 -0.91
N ASP A 38 -4.95 -13.04 -1.87
CA ASP A 38 -4.41 -14.37 -2.17
C ASP A 38 -3.69 -14.97 -0.96
N LEU A 39 -2.80 -14.20 -0.32
CA LEU A 39 -2.09 -14.63 0.91
C LEU A 39 -3.04 -14.94 2.07
N SER A 40 -4.17 -14.24 2.15
CA SER A 40 -5.19 -14.52 3.17
C SER A 40 -5.92 -15.83 2.88
N ALA A 41 -6.20 -16.13 1.60
CA ALA A 41 -6.81 -17.39 1.20
C ALA A 41 -5.86 -18.56 1.48
N ASP A 42 -4.58 -18.43 1.11
CA ASP A 42 -3.54 -19.44 1.36
C ASP A 42 -3.36 -19.69 2.87
N LEU A 43 -3.41 -18.65 3.69
CA LEU A 43 -3.36 -18.77 5.15
C LEU A 43 -4.59 -19.49 5.71
N VAL A 44 -5.79 -19.15 5.24
CA VAL A 44 -7.03 -19.82 5.66
C VAL A 44 -7.00 -21.29 5.26
N GLU A 45 -6.51 -21.62 4.07
CA GLU A 45 -6.35 -23.01 3.62
C GLU A 45 -5.35 -23.77 4.51
N GLU A 46 -4.20 -23.15 4.83
CA GLU A 46 -3.21 -23.74 5.73
C GLU A 46 -3.77 -23.98 7.14
N LEU A 47 -4.55 -23.04 7.67
CA LEU A 47 -5.19 -23.17 8.98
C LEU A 47 -6.37 -24.15 8.99
N ALA A 48 -6.99 -24.40 7.83
CA ALA A 48 -8.12 -25.31 7.67
C ALA A 48 -7.70 -26.77 7.39
N GLN A 49 -6.40 -27.03 7.22
CA GLN A 49 -5.90 -28.40 7.03
C GLN A 49 -6.28 -29.27 8.23
N VAL A 50 -6.73 -30.50 7.95
CA VAL A 50 -7.05 -31.49 8.97
C VAL A 50 -5.74 -32.02 9.56
N GLY A 51 -5.30 -31.43 10.66
CA GLY A 51 -4.03 -31.73 11.32
C GLY A 51 -3.52 -30.55 12.16
N GLU A 52 -2.24 -30.57 12.55
CA GLU A 52 -1.55 -29.36 13.03
C GLU A 52 -1.12 -28.53 11.81
N ALA A 53 -1.57 -27.28 11.76
CA ALA A 53 -1.14 -26.33 10.74
C ALA A 53 0.37 -26.05 10.86
N ASP A 54 1.06 -25.90 9.74
CA ASP A 54 2.46 -25.50 9.75
C ASP A 54 2.57 -24.05 10.22
N LYS A 55 2.94 -23.88 11.50
CA LYS A 55 3.10 -22.57 12.14
C LYS A 55 4.13 -21.69 11.44
N GLN A 56 5.19 -22.27 10.86
CA GLN A 56 6.20 -21.50 10.14
C GLN A 56 5.64 -20.98 8.81
N LYS A 57 4.87 -21.80 8.11
CA LYS A 57 4.23 -21.42 6.86
C LYS A 57 3.12 -20.38 7.07
N ALA A 58 2.29 -20.55 8.11
CA ALA A 58 1.29 -19.56 8.50
C ALA A 58 1.94 -18.23 8.91
N TYR A 59 3.03 -18.27 9.69
CA TYR A 59 3.81 -17.09 10.04
C TYR A 59 4.36 -16.37 8.80
N LYS A 60 4.89 -17.13 7.83
CA LYS A 60 5.39 -16.58 6.57
C LYS A 60 4.29 -15.85 5.79
N PHE A 61 3.11 -16.44 5.65
CA PHE A 61 1.97 -15.80 4.97
C PHE A 61 1.53 -14.51 5.68
N CYS A 62 1.44 -14.52 7.01
CA CYS A 62 1.13 -13.33 7.79
C CYS A 62 2.17 -12.21 7.59
N ASN A 63 3.46 -12.57 7.53
CA ASN A 63 4.52 -11.60 7.37
C ASN A 63 4.53 -11.00 5.95
N GLU A 64 4.38 -11.83 4.92
CA GLU A 64 4.24 -11.39 3.52
C GLU A 64 3.00 -10.51 3.33
N PHE A 65 1.88 -10.86 3.95
CA PHE A 65 0.65 -10.05 3.93
C PHE A 65 0.91 -8.65 4.52
N MET A 66 1.52 -8.59 5.71
CA MET A 66 1.77 -7.32 6.39
C MET A 66 2.77 -6.44 5.63
N ASN A 67 3.78 -7.03 5.01
CA ASN A 67 4.73 -6.32 4.16
C ASN A 67 4.04 -5.73 2.91
N ASN A 68 3.14 -6.48 2.29
CA ASN A 68 2.37 -6.01 1.13
C ASN A 68 1.42 -4.86 1.52
N VAL A 69 0.74 -4.95 2.66
CA VAL A 69 -0.10 -3.87 3.19
C VAL A 69 0.73 -2.62 3.45
N GLN A 70 1.90 -2.75 4.09
CA GLN A 70 2.76 -1.61 4.39
C GLN A 70 3.28 -0.93 3.10
N ASN A 71 3.70 -1.71 2.11
CA ASN A 71 4.18 -1.18 0.84
C ASN A 71 3.07 -0.45 0.07
N ALA A 72 1.86 -1.01 0.05
CA ALA A 72 0.69 -0.37 -0.56
C ALA A 72 0.36 0.95 0.15
N GLN A 73 0.33 0.94 1.49
CA GLN A 73 0.08 2.13 2.29
C GLN A 73 1.12 3.21 2.04
N GLN A 74 2.41 2.87 2.04
CA GLN A 74 3.48 3.83 1.77
C GLN A 74 3.38 4.42 0.36
N THR A 75 3.01 3.61 -0.64
CA THR A 75 2.83 4.08 -2.02
C THR A 75 1.66 5.07 -2.13
N VAL A 76 0.54 4.80 -1.44
CA VAL A 76 -0.61 5.71 -1.37
C VAL A 76 -0.24 7.02 -0.69
N VAL A 77 0.45 6.97 0.46
CA VAL A 77 0.88 8.18 1.19
C VAL A 77 1.81 9.03 0.31
N SER A 78 2.83 8.42 -0.30
CA SER A 78 3.76 9.12 -1.20
C SER A 78 3.05 9.73 -2.42
N ALA A 79 2.01 9.08 -2.97
CA ALA A 79 1.22 9.63 -4.07
C ALA A 79 0.37 10.84 -3.62
N VAL A 80 -0.23 10.77 -2.43
CA VAL A 80 -1.00 11.87 -1.84
C VAL A 80 -0.10 13.07 -1.52
N GLU A 81 1.11 12.83 -1.02
CA GLU A 81 2.12 13.86 -0.73
C GLU A 81 2.72 14.48 -1.99
N LYS A 82 2.71 13.79 -3.14
CA LYS A 82 3.19 14.36 -4.41
C LYS A 82 2.17 15.32 -5.05
N HIS A 83 0.86 15.13 -4.80
CA HIS A 83 -0.22 15.97 -5.32
C HIS A 83 -0.58 17.17 -4.40
N HIS A 84 0.39 18.06 -4.12
CA HIS A 84 0.16 19.35 -3.45
C HIS A 84 -0.09 20.49 -4.46
N GLY A 85 -0.97 20.27 -5.46
CA GLY A 85 -1.61 21.40 -6.15
C GLY A 85 -2.62 22.09 -5.22
N PRO A 86 -3.03 23.34 -5.48
CA PRO A 86 -4.03 24.02 -4.67
C PRO A 86 -5.32 23.19 -4.69
N ARG A 87 -5.60 22.49 -3.59
CA ARG A 87 -6.84 21.75 -3.42
C ARG A 87 -7.90 22.74 -2.98
N ASP A 88 -8.96 22.87 -3.76
CA ASP A 88 -10.14 23.61 -3.36
C ASP A 88 -10.58 23.14 -1.97
N PHE A 89 -10.78 24.11 -1.08
CA PHE A 89 -10.99 23.98 0.36
C PHE A 89 -12.21 23.13 0.76
N GLU A 90 -12.99 22.64 -0.20
CA GLU A 90 -14.32 22.07 0.01
C GLU A 90 -14.35 20.54 0.17
N VAL A 91 -13.31 19.81 -0.24
CA VAL A 91 -13.23 18.35 0.00
C VAL A 91 -12.56 18.13 1.35
N THR A 92 -13.35 18.08 2.42
CA THR A 92 -12.90 17.94 3.81
C THR A 92 -11.95 16.73 3.95
N ILE A 93 -10.65 16.97 3.96
CA ILE A 93 -9.58 15.93 4.00
C ILE A 93 -9.49 15.29 5.40
N TYR A 94 -10.02 15.95 6.43
CA TYR A 94 -9.89 15.54 7.84
C TYR A 94 -10.45 14.15 8.17
N PRO A 95 -11.67 13.75 7.77
CA PRO A 95 -12.20 12.43 8.11
C PRO A 95 -11.43 11.30 7.43
N SER A 96 -10.97 11.50 6.20
CA SER A 96 -10.17 10.52 5.45
C SER A 96 -8.77 10.39 6.05
N LEU A 97 -8.15 11.51 6.45
CA LEU A 97 -6.85 11.54 7.11
C LEU A 97 -6.91 10.88 8.51
N ALA A 98 -7.95 11.17 9.29
CA ALA A 98 -8.16 10.54 10.60
C ALA A 98 -8.33 9.01 10.46
N LYS A 99 -9.10 8.56 9.45
CA LYS A 99 -9.23 7.13 9.15
C LYS A 99 -7.90 6.51 8.74
N SER A 100 -7.08 7.19 7.92
CA SER A 100 -5.77 6.67 7.53
C SER A 100 -4.83 6.54 8.72
N TYR A 101 -4.83 7.50 9.66
CA TYR A 101 -4.05 7.41 10.90
C TYR A 101 -4.49 6.22 11.78
N ILE A 102 -5.80 6.01 11.96
CA ILE A 102 -6.30 4.89 12.75
C ILE A 102 -5.91 3.55 12.12
N VAL A 103 -6.00 3.44 10.79
CA VAL A 103 -5.59 2.23 10.06
C VAL A 103 -4.08 2.02 10.16
N ALA A 104 -3.28 3.07 10.04
CA ALA A 104 -1.83 3.00 10.22
C ALA A 104 -1.44 2.47 11.61
N GLU A 105 -2.12 2.93 12.65
CA GLU A 105 -1.85 2.48 14.02
C GLU A 105 -2.22 1.00 14.20
N LYS A 106 -3.32 0.54 13.61
CA LYS A 106 -3.69 -0.89 13.61
C LYS A 106 -2.65 -1.77 12.92
N VAL A 107 -2.13 -1.33 11.77
CA VAL A 107 -1.05 -2.02 11.05
C VAL A 107 0.20 -2.10 11.93
N LYS A 108 0.57 -1.00 12.58
CA LYS A 108 1.71 -0.94 13.50
C LYS A 108 1.58 -1.90 14.69
N VAL A 109 0.39 -2.01 15.28
CA VAL A 109 0.12 -2.97 16.37
C VAL A 109 0.27 -4.41 15.87
N LEU A 110 -0.25 -4.74 14.69
CA LEU A 110 -0.11 -6.07 14.10
C LEU A 110 1.37 -6.43 13.84
N GLN A 111 2.18 -5.45 13.39
CA GLN A 111 3.62 -5.64 13.23
C GLN A 111 4.34 -5.95 14.54
N LEU A 112 3.91 -5.35 15.66
CA LEU A 112 4.46 -5.66 16.98
C LEU A 112 4.15 -7.10 17.38
N HIS A 113 2.91 -7.55 17.22
CA HIS A 113 2.54 -8.93 17.51
C HIS A 113 3.29 -9.95 16.64
N LEU A 114 3.51 -9.65 15.36
CA LEU A 114 4.32 -10.50 14.47
C LEU A 114 5.78 -10.61 14.92
N LYS A 115 6.37 -9.52 15.42
CA LYS A 115 7.72 -9.54 15.99
C LYS A 115 7.80 -10.32 17.29
N GLU A 116 6.75 -10.27 18.10
CA GLU A 116 6.68 -11.09 19.32
C GLU A 116 6.55 -12.58 18.96
N MET A 117 5.68 -12.94 18.01
CA MET A 117 5.57 -14.32 17.52
C MET A 117 6.91 -14.85 16.97
N GLU A 118 7.67 -14.01 16.25
CA GLU A 118 9.01 -14.35 15.77
C GLU A 118 9.96 -14.70 16.92
N LYS A 119 9.94 -13.89 17.99
CA LYS A 119 10.77 -14.12 19.18
C LYS A 119 10.41 -15.42 19.88
N TRP A 120 9.10 -15.70 20.01
CA TRP A 120 8.63 -16.96 20.59
C TRP A 120 9.09 -18.17 19.78
N MET A 121 8.91 -18.13 18.45
CA MET A 121 9.39 -19.20 17.55
C MET A 121 10.90 -19.42 17.64
N ASN A 122 11.68 -18.36 17.77
CA ASN A 122 13.15 -18.44 17.88
C ASN A 122 13.66 -18.79 19.29
N SER A 123 12.77 -18.84 20.29
CA SER A 123 13.10 -19.20 21.67
C SER A 123 12.73 -20.64 22.05
N GLU A 124 11.93 -21.31 21.21
CA GLU A 124 11.52 -22.72 21.38
C GLU A 124 12.36 -23.71 20.55
N GLY A 125 13.42 -23.26 19.88
CA GLY A 125 14.42 -24.09 19.18
C GLY A 125 15.75 -24.13 19.92
#